data_AF-K2F0G9-F1
#
_entry.id   AF-K2F0G9-F1
#
_cell.length_a   1.000
_cell.length_b   1.000
_cell.length_c   1.000
_cell.angle_alpha   90.00
_cell.angle_beta   90.00
_cell.angle_gamma   90.00
#
_symmetry.space_group_name_H-M   'P 1'
#
loop_
_entity.id
_entity.type
_entity.pdbx_description
1 polymer ?
#
loop_
_entity_poly.entity_id
_entity_poly.type
_entity_poly.pdbx_seq_one_letter_code
_entity_poly.pdbx_strand_id
1 'polypeptide(L)' 'MFKLKSSFSPTGDQPQAIEKLVAGIKMGKKDQVLLGVTGSGKTFTLANVIEKLQMPALIISHNK' A
#
# COMPACT_ATOMS: atom_id res chain seq x y z
N MET A 1 -11.52 11.79 4.40
CA MET A 1 -10.15 11.90 3.85
C MET A 1 -9.23 11.05 4.73
N PHE A 2 -8.50 10.10 4.17
CA PHE A 2 -7.50 9.32 4.91
C PHE A 2 -6.24 10.16 5.12
N LYS A 3 -5.68 10.11 6.33
CA LYS A 3 -4.41 10.75 6.68
C LYS A 3 -3.57 9.77 7.50
N LEU A 4 -2.48 9.29 6.93
CA LEU A 4 -1.55 8.39 7.56
C LEU A 4 -0.76 9.16 8.62
N LYS A 5 -0.78 8.66 9.86
CA LYS A 5 0.05 9.16 10.95
C LYS A 5 1.16 8.15 11.21
N SER A 6 2.39 8.57 11.01
CA SER A 6 3.58 7.75 11.21
C SER A 6 4.78 8.65 11.50
N SER A 7 5.69 8.20 12.35
CA SER A 7 7.02 8.80 12.52
C SER A 7 8.00 8.35 11.43
N PHE A 8 7.61 7.38 10.61
CA PHE A 8 8.42 6.80 9.55
C PHE A 8 7.96 7.33 8.19
N SER A 9 8.94 7.55 7.31
CA SER A 9 8.71 7.78 5.88
C SER A 9 8.97 6.49 5.09
N PRO A 10 8.37 6.31 3.91
CA PRO A 10 8.71 5.18 3.04
C PRO A 10 10.21 5.14 2.72
N THR A 11 10.84 3.98 2.88
CA THR A 11 12.28 3.78 2.63
C THR A 11 12.53 2.53 1.79
N GLY A 12 13.77 2.37 1.29
CA GLY A 12 14.14 1.23 0.43
C GLY A 12 13.25 1.15 -0.81
N ASP A 13 12.70 -0.04 -1.08
CA ASP A 13 11.83 -0.29 -2.25
C ASP A 13 10.38 0.18 -2.06
N GLN A 14 10.00 0.62 -0.85
CA GLN A 14 8.62 1.00 -0.54
C GLN A 14 8.08 2.13 -1.42
N PRO A 15 8.81 3.25 -1.68
CA PRO A 15 8.30 4.33 -2.52
C PRO A 15 7.90 3.83 -3.92
N GLN A 16 8.76 3.03 -4.55
CA GLN A 16 8.50 2.49 -5.88
C GLN A 16 7.32 1.51 -5.87
N ALA A 17 7.21 0.66 -4.85
CA ALA A 17 6.09 -0.26 -4.70
C ALA A 17 4.76 0.49 -4.55
N ILE A 18 4.74 1.56 -3.73
CA ILE A 18 3.57 2.43 -3.54
C ILE A 18 3.15 3.05 -4.88
N GLU A 19 4.10 3.65 -5.61
CA GLU A 19 3.83 4.29 -6.90
C GLU A 19 3.25 3.31 -7.93
N LYS A 20 3.85 2.12 -8.06
CA LYS A 20 3.38 1.08 -8.98
C LYS A 20 1.96 0.62 -8.67
N LEU A 21 1.65 0.37 -7.40
CA LEU A 21 0.31 -0.05 -6.97
C LEU A 21 -0.74 1.03 -7.21
N VAL A 22 -0.42 2.29 -6.85
CA VAL A 22 -1.31 3.44 -7.08
C VAL A 22 -1.56 3.63 -8.57
N ALA A 23 -0.52 3.59 -9.39
CA ALA A 23 -0.64 3.71 -10.84
C ALA A 23 -1.51 2.58 -11.42
N GLY A 24 -1.29 1.34 -10.99
CA GLY A 24 -2.09 0.20 -11.43
C GLY A 24 -3.58 0.35 -11.11
N ILE A 25 -3.92 0.83 -9.91
CA ILE A 25 -5.32 1.07 -9.53
C ILE A 25 -5.92 2.18 -10.39
N LYS A 26 -5.20 3.29 -10.60
CA LYS A 26 -5.66 4.40 -11.46
C LYS A 26 -5.83 3.99 -12.93
N MET A 27 -5.07 3.01 -13.41
CA MET A 27 -5.21 2.42 -14.74
C MET A 27 -6.34 1.39 -14.84
N GLY A 28 -7.05 1.10 -13.74
CA GLY A 28 -8.14 0.11 -13.74
C GLY A 28 -7.65 -1.34 -13.69
N LYS A 29 -6.40 -1.61 -13.29
CA LYS A 29 -5.94 -2.98 -13.07
C LYS A 29 -6.74 -3.60 -11.92
N LYS A 30 -7.46 -4.69 -12.21
CA LYS A 30 -8.28 -5.41 -11.23
C LYS A 30 -7.43 -6.12 -10.18
N ASP A 31 -6.36 -6.78 -10.62
CA ASP A 31 -5.51 -7.62 -9.77
C ASP A 31 -4.07 -7.11 -9.77
N GLN A 32 -3.47 -7.03 -8.58
CA GLN A 32 -2.07 -6.63 -8.38
C GLN A 32 -1.48 -7.38 -7.19
N VAL A 33 -0.18 -7.68 -7.26
CA VAL A 33 0.55 -8.41 -6.21
C VAL A 33 1.69 -7.55 -5.69
N LEU A 34 1.72 -7.34 -4.38
CA LEU A 34 2.87 -6.75 -3.69
C LEU A 34 3.81 -7.88 -3.24
N LEU A 35 4.83 -8.16 -4.05
CA LEU A 35 5.88 -9.11 -3.68
C LEU A 35 6.86 -8.43 -2.71
N GLY A 36 6.81 -8.80 -1.43
CA GLY A 36 7.70 -8.26 -0.41
C GLY A 36 8.15 -9.32 0.57
N VAL A 37 9.44 -9.29 0.92
CA VAL A 37 10.04 -10.19 1.91
C VAL A 37 9.47 -9.94 3.32
N THR A 38 9.67 -10.87 4.24
CA THR A 38 9.30 -10.68 5.65
C THR A 38 10.09 -9.51 6.24
N GLY A 39 9.43 -8.66 7.04
CA GLY A 39 10.06 -7.49 7.65
C GLY A 39 10.16 -6.25 6.75
N SER A 40 9.77 -6.32 5.47
CA SER A 40 9.89 -5.17 4.54
C SER A 40 8.89 -4.03 4.76
N GLY A 41 7.99 -4.16 5.75
CA GLY A 41 6.99 -3.13 6.06
C GLY A 41 5.76 -3.12 5.12
N LYS A 42 5.33 -4.28 4.60
CA LYS A 42 4.17 -4.40 3.67
C LYS A 42 2.91 -3.66 4.14
N THR A 43 2.60 -3.70 5.44
CA THR A 43 1.45 -2.97 6.02
C THR A 43 1.60 -1.47 5.84
N PHE A 44 2.79 -0.92 6.09
CA PHE A 44 3.06 0.51 5.91
C PHE A 44 3.01 0.91 4.44
N THR A 45 3.51 0.06 3.54
CA THR A 45 3.35 0.24 2.08
C THR A 45 1.88 0.34 1.69
N LEU A 46 1.02 -0.60 2.13
CA LEU A 46 -0.41 -0.56 1.81
C LEU A 46 -1.14 0.64 2.44
N ALA A 47 -0.76 1.07 3.66
CA ALA A 47 -1.32 2.26 4.28
C ALA A 47 -1.07 3.53 3.45
N ASN A 48 0.13 3.67 2.89
CA ASN A 48 0.47 4.77 1.98
C ASN A 48 -0.33 4.69 0.67
N VAL A 49 -0.57 3.49 0.13
CA VAL A 49 -1.42 3.29 -1.06
C VAL A 49 -2.84 3.74 -0.80
N ILE A 50 -3.43 3.34 0.34
CA ILE A 50 -4.79 3.73 0.74
C ILE A 50 -4.90 5.24 0.94
N GLU A 51 -3.91 5.87 1.60
CA GLU A 51 -3.86 7.33 1.74
C GLU A 51 -3.78 8.02 0.37
N LYS A 52 -2.93 7.57 -0.56
CA LYS A 52 -2.79 8.22 -1.88
C LYS A 52 -4.05 8.08 -2.75
N LEU A 53 -4.81 7.00 -2.60
CA LEU A 53 -5.99 6.74 -3.43
C LEU A 53 -7.26 7.37 -2.88
N GLN A 54 -7.35 7.59 -1.57
CA GLN A 54 -8.55 8.13 -0.92
C GLN A 54 -9.81 7.28 -1.16
N MET A 55 -9.63 5.96 -1.28
CA MET A 55 -10.71 5.01 -1.55
C MET A 55 -10.99 4.15 -0.30
N PRO A 56 -12.26 3.81 -0.02
CA PRO A 56 -12.58 2.79 0.98
C PRO A 56 -11.87 1.47 0.64
N ALA A 57 -11.29 0.82 1.65
CA ALA A 57 -10.53 -0.41 1.48
C ALA A 57 -11.02 -1.48 2.46
N LEU A 58 -11.07 -2.74 2.00
CA LEU A 58 -11.33 -3.92 2.81
C LEU A 58 -10.04 -4.73 2.91
N ILE A 59 -9.57 -4.96 4.13
CA ILE A 59 -8.40 -5.82 4.40
C ILE A 59 -8.92 -7.16 4.92
N ILE A 60 -8.57 -8.23 4.22
CA ILE A 60 -8.94 -9.60 4.58
C ILE A 60 -7.68 -10.31 5.07
N SER A 61 -7.71 -10.78 6.31
CA SER A 61 -6.67 -11.62 6.90
C SER A 61 -7.22 -13.03 7.10
N HIS A 62 -6.36 -14.03 6.95
CA HIS A 62 -6.76 -15.43 7.18
C HIS A 62 -7.01 -15.73 8.67
N ASN A 63 -6.43 -14.92 9.57
CA ASN A 63 -6.56 -15.04 11.03
C ASN A 63 -6.97 -13.71 11.66
N LYS A 64 -7.44 -13.77 12.92
CA LYS A 64 -7.74 -12.61 13.77
C LYS A 64 -6.50 -11.81 14.11
#